data_AF-A0AA39RRP0-F1
#
_entry.id   AF-A0AA39RRP0-F1
#
_cell.length_a   1.000
_cell.length_b   1.000
_cell.length_c   1.000
_cell.angle_alpha   90.00
_cell.angle_beta   90.00
_cell.angle_gamma   90.00
#
_symmetry.space_group_name_H-M   'P 1'
#
loop_
_entity.id
_entity.type
_entity.pdbx_description
1 polymer ?
#
loop_
_entity_poly.entity_id
_entity_poly.type
_entity_poly.pdbx_seq_one_letter_code
_entity_poly.pdbx_strand_id
1 'polypeptide(L)'
;MEDLTTRICWELVKKEGYIAIWRKALNNSCYLNRDAGVQPPLCDSIDNSDNAWNVDLRACITRLPENGYGANLTAWPARIHNPPDRLRIIKMDADISRNEIFRAESKFWNDIIDSYIRAFRWKGFNLRNVMDMRAGFGGFAAALHDLEIDCWVMNVVPVSGFNTLPVIYDRGFIGVMHDWCEPFDTYPRTYDLLHAAGLFY
;
A
#
# COMPACT_ATOMS: atom_id res chain seq x y z
N MET A 1 23.71 -14.66 -5.68
CA MET A 1 22.33 -14.20 -5.46
C MET A 1 21.38 -15.39 -5.29
N GLU A 2 21.51 -16.43 -6.12
CA GLU A 2 20.67 -17.65 -6.05
C GLU A 2 20.69 -18.32 -4.67
N ASP A 3 21.86 -18.50 -4.04
CA ASP A 3 21.97 -19.06 -2.68
C ASP A 3 21.13 -18.32 -1.62
N LEU A 4 21.21 -16.98 -1.58
CA LEU A 4 20.41 -16.20 -0.64
C LEU A 4 18.92 -16.32 -0.96
N THR A 5 18.53 -16.22 -2.24
CA THR A 5 17.12 -16.34 -2.64
C THR A 5 16.54 -17.69 -2.25
N THR A 6 17.30 -18.78 -2.39
CA THR A 6 16.89 -20.11 -1.92
C THR A 6 16.74 -20.14 -0.40
N ARG A 7 17.70 -19.57 0.35
CA ARG A 7 17.64 -19.50 1.83
C ARG A 7 16.48 -18.67 2.37
N ILE A 8 15.98 -17.69 1.61
CA ILE A 8 14.80 -16.89 1.94
C ILE A 8 13.51 -17.41 1.26
N CYS A 9 13.53 -18.65 0.74
CA CYS A 9 12.39 -19.32 0.10
C CYS A 9 11.80 -18.59 -1.11
N TRP A 10 12.64 -17.90 -1.88
CA TRP A 10 12.26 -17.30 -3.14
C TRP A 10 12.55 -18.25 -4.29
N GLU A 11 11.57 -18.41 -5.17
CA GLU A 11 11.65 -19.27 -6.33
C GLU A 11 11.94 -18.43 -7.57
N LEU A 12 12.91 -18.83 -8.40
CA LEU A 12 13.17 -18.19 -9.67
C LEU A 12 12.07 -18.56 -10.66
N VAL A 13 11.24 -17.59 -11.05
CA VAL A 13 10.10 -17.79 -11.97
C VAL A 13 10.54 -17.68 -13.43
N LYS A 14 11.35 -16.68 -13.74
CA LYS A 14 11.83 -16.43 -15.10
C LYS A 14 13.18 -15.72 -15.07
N LYS A 15 14.04 -16.06 -16.02
CA LYS A 15 15.30 -15.38 -16.27
C LYS A 15 15.44 -15.15 -17.77
N GLU A 16 15.62 -13.90 -18.17
CA GLU A 16 15.75 -13.48 -19.56
C GLU A 16 16.86 -12.43 -19.65
N GLY A 17 17.98 -12.80 -20.29
CA GLY A 17 19.19 -11.98 -20.30
C GLY A 17 19.66 -11.62 -18.88
N TYR A 18 19.70 -10.32 -18.58
CA TYR A 18 20.11 -9.78 -17.29
C TYR A 18 18.95 -9.57 -16.30
N ILE A 19 17.72 -9.90 -16.69
CA ILE A 19 16.53 -9.75 -15.85
C ILE A 19 16.16 -11.11 -15.27
N ALA A 20 15.98 -11.16 -13.95
CA ALA A 20 15.50 -12.33 -13.25
C ALA A 20 14.34 -11.92 -12.34
N ILE A 21 13.30 -12.75 -12.32
CA ILE A 21 12.09 -12.55 -11.55
C ILE A 21 12.00 -13.68 -10.54
N TRP A 22 11.96 -13.31 -9.26
CA TRP A 22 11.76 -14.23 -8.16
C TRP A 22 10.38 -14.03 -7.56
N ARG A 23 9.76 -15.13 -7.13
CA ARG A 23 8.49 -15.14 -6.41
C ARG A 23 8.73 -15.52 -4.95
N LYS A 24 8.14 -14.73 -4.04
CA LYS A 24 8.13 -15.02 -2.61
C LYS A 24 7.33 -16.30 -2.32
N ALA A 25 7.60 -16.95 -1.19
CA ALA A 25 6.78 -18.07 -0.72
C ALA A 25 5.30 -17.67 -0.62
N LEU A 26 4.40 -18.60 -0.93
CA LEU A 26 2.94 -18.38 -0.86
C LEU A 26 2.36 -18.74 0.51
N ASN A 27 3.13 -19.47 1.32
CA ASN A 27 2.77 -19.88 2.68
C ASN A 27 4.04 -20.04 3.53
N ASN A 28 3.86 -20.25 4.83
CA ASN A 28 4.97 -20.38 5.79
C ASN A 28 5.69 -21.74 5.77
N SER A 29 5.25 -22.72 4.95
CA SER A 29 5.81 -24.08 5.02
C SER A 29 7.31 -24.12 4.75
N CYS A 30 7.78 -23.40 3.73
CA CYS A 30 9.21 -23.32 3.44
C CYS A 30 9.97 -22.66 4.60
N TYR A 31 9.45 -21.58 5.17
CA TYR A 31 10.09 -20.89 6.29
C TYR A 31 10.25 -21.75 7.54
N LEU A 32 9.24 -22.58 7.85
CA LEU A 32 9.22 -23.45 9.03
C LEU A 32 10.06 -24.72 8.86
N ASN A 33 10.28 -25.16 7.63
CA ASN A 33 11.05 -26.36 7.30
C ASN A 33 12.55 -26.09 7.06
N ARG A 34 13.05 -24.89 7.39
CA ARG A 34 14.47 -24.55 7.23
C ARG A 34 15.32 -25.23 8.32
N ASP A 35 16.52 -25.65 7.95
CA ASP A 35 17.47 -26.21 8.89
C ASP A 35 17.83 -25.21 10.00
N ALA A 36 18.16 -25.73 11.18
CA ALA A 36 18.59 -24.92 12.30
C ALA A 36 19.88 -24.16 11.96
N GLY A 37 19.93 -22.86 12.28
CA GLY A 37 21.09 -22.00 12.03
C GLY A 37 21.15 -21.35 10.65
N VAL A 38 20.19 -21.58 9.76
CA VAL A 38 20.13 -20.91 8.45
C VAL A 38 19.88 -19.41 8.61
N GLN A 39 20.75 -18.61 7.99
CA GLN A 39 20.64 -17.15 7.96
C GLN A 39 19.93 -16.67 6.68
N PRO A 40 19.08 -15.62 6.75
CA PRO A 40 18.64 -14.91 7.95
C PRO A 40 17.59 -15.68 8.77
N PRO A 41 17.49 -15.50 10.10
CA PRO A 41 16.47 -16.15 10.94
C PRO A 41 15.06 -15.64 10.62
N LEU A 42 14.04 -16.25 11.22
CA LEU A 42 12.69 -15.67 11.23
C LEU A 42 12.63 -14.51 12.24
N CYS A 43 11.86 -13.48 11.93
CA CYS A 43 11.60 -12.38 12.88
C CYS A 43 10.79 -12.89 14.08
N ASP A 44 10.87 -12.17 15.20
CA ASP A 44 10.13 -12.52 16.40
C ASP A 44 8.62 -12.36 16.17
N SER A 45 7.81 -13.22 16.79
CA SER A 45 6.35 -13.16 16.61
C SER A 45 5.70 -11.90 17.19
N ILE A 46 6.44 -11.16 18.00
CA ILE A 46 6.01 -9.89 18.60
C ILE A 46 6.26 -8.72 17.63
N ASP A 47 7.13 -8.89 16.64
CA ASP A 47 7.44 -7.86 15.66
C ASP A 47 6.22 -7.61 14.76
N ASN A 48 5.70 -6.39 14.77
CA ASN A 48 4.62 -6.00 13.88
C ASN A 48 5.15 -5.76 12.47
N SER A 49 4.81 -6.65 11.53
CA SER A 49 5.17 -6.55 10.11
C SER A 49 4.67 -5.28 9.43
N ASP A 50 3.62 -4.69 9.97
CA ASP A 50 2.96 -3.54 9.37
C ASP A 50 3.50 -2.21 9.93
N ASN A 51 4.41 -2.23 10.91
CA ASN A 51 5.08 -1.00 11.34
C ASN A 51 6.09 -0.57 10.25
N ALA A 52 5.79 0.53 9.57
CA ALA A 52 6.59 1.00 8.43
C ALA A 52 7.38 2.29 8.71
N TRP A 53 7.20 2.95 9.87
CA TRP A 53 7.83 4.23 10.19
C TRP A 53 8.69 4.16 11.45
N ASN A 54 9.90 4.73 11.39
CA ASN A 54 10.89 4.73 12.48
C ASN A 54 11.13 3.34 13.10
N VAL A 55 11.21 2.31 12.25
CA VAL A 55 11.57 0.95 12.63
C VAL A 55 12.92 0.60 12.00
N ASP A 56 13.86 0.15 12.83
CA ASP A 56 15.15 -0.32 12.35
C ASP A 56 15.00 -1.56 11.46
N LEU A 57 15.71 -1.56 10.33
CA LEU A 57 15.78 -2.74 9.47
C LEU A 57 16.44 -3.90 10.22
N ARG A 58 15.78 -5.05 10.21
CA ARG A 58 16.29 -6.29 10.80
C ARG A 58 16.65 -7.29 9.72
N ALA A 59 17.75 -8.00 9.91
CA ALA A 59 18.19 -9.08 9.03
C ALA A 59 17.43 -10.39 9.36
N CYS A 60 16.09 -10.37 9.23
CA CYS A 60 15.21 -11.51 9.49
C CYS A 60 14.10 -11.63 8.44
N ILE A 61 13.46 -12.79 8.37
CA ILE A 61 12.32 -13.05 7.48
C ILE A 61 11.03 -12.98 8.30
N THR A 62 10.15 -12.06 7.92
CA THR A 62 8.80 -11.95 8.46
C THR A 62 7.93 -13.08 7.94
N ARG A 63 7.21 -13.76 8.84
CA ARG A 63 6.23 -14.78 8.47
C ARG A 63 5.06 -14.16 7.73
N LEU A 64 4.47 -14.92 6.81
CA LEU A 64 3.23 -14.52 6.17
C LEU A 64 2.07 -14.59 7.17
N PRO A 65 1.08 -13.69 7.09
CA PRO A 65 -0.10 -13.74 7.94
C PRO A 65 -0.86 -15.06 7.78
N GLU A 66 -1.16 -15.74 8.89
CA GLU A 66 -1.89 -17.02 8.88
C GLU A 66 -3.40 -16.84 8.71
N ASN A 67 -3.91 -15.61 8.91
CA ASN A 67 -5.32 -15.27 8.71
C ASN A 67 -5.76 -15.28 7.23
N GLY A 68 -4.82 -15.43 6.29
CA GLY A 68 -5.09 -15.43 4.84
C GLY A 68 -5.36 -14.05 4.24
N TYR A 69 -5.25 -12.97 5.03
CA TYR A 69 -5.57 -11.62 4.55
C TYR A 69 -4.52 -11.15 3.54
N GLY A 70 -5.01 -10.66 2.39
CA GLY A 70 -4.18 -10.28 1.25
C GLY A 70 -3.71 -11.46 0.38
N ALA A 71 -4.09 -12.71 0.67
CA ALA A 71 -3.76 -13.86 -0.19
C ALA A 71 -4.72 -13.99 -1.38
N ASN A 72 -6.01 -13.69 -1.19
CA ASN A 72 -7.03 -13.75 -2.22
C ASN A 72 -7.65 -12.36 -2.41
N LEU A 73 -7.04 -11.56 -3.29
CA LEU A 73 -7.53 -10.23 -3.62
C LEU A 73 -8.50 -10.30 -4.79
N THR A 74 -9.50 -9.43 -4.75
CA THR A 74 -10.39 -9.23 -5.90
C THR A 74 -9.56 -8.81 -7.11
N ALA A 75 -9.95 -9.26 -8.30
CA ALA A 75 -9.25 -8.89 -9.53
C ALA A 75 -9.31 -7.37 -9.75
N TRP A 76 -8.26 -6.83 -10.36
CA TRP A 76 -8.29 -5.47 -10.88
C TRP A 76 -9.26 -5.38 -12.07
N PRO A 77 -10.05 -4.29 -12.21
CA PRO A 77 -10.12 -3.09 -11.37
C PRO A 77 -11.12 -3.18 -10.21
N ALA A 78 -11.88 -4.27 -10.06
CA ALA A 78 -12.93 -4.38 -9.06
C ALA A 78 -12.45 -4.23 -7.60
N ARG A 79 -11.19 -4.59 -7.30
CA ARG A 79 -10.58 -4.35 -5.98
C ARG A 79 -10.45 -2.88 -5.58
N ILE A 80 -10.58 -1.92 -6.51
CA ILE A 80 -10.64 -0.49 -6.18
C ILE A 80 -11.83 -0.23 -5.24
N HIS A 81 -12.95 -0.90 -5.47
CA HIS A 81 -14.22 -0.64 -4.79
C HIS A 81 -14.60 -1.71 -3.76
N ASN A 82 -13.89 -2.85 -3.75
CA ASN A 82 -14.13 -3.91 -2.78
C ASN A 82 -13.32 -3.68 -1.49
N PRO A 83 -13.96 -3.54 -0.31
CA PRO A 83 -13.23 -3.46 0.95
C PRO A 83 -12.39 -4.72 1.19
N PRO A 84 -11.06 -4.61 1.35
CA PRO A 84 -10.21 -5.78 1.55
C PRO A 84 -10.22 -6.28 3.00
N ASP A 85 -9.91 -7.57 3.21
CA ASP A 85 -9.90 -8.17 4.56
C ASP A 85 -8.90 -7.49 5.52
N ARG A 86 -7.79 -6.95 5.00
CA ARG A 86 -6.82 -6.18 5.80
C ARG A 86 -7.42 -4.94 6.43
N LEU A 87 -8.60 -4.50 6.00
CA LEU A 87 -9.34 -3.45 6.68
C LEU A 87 -9.65 -3.83 8.14
N ARG A 88 -9.78 -5.13 8.47
CA ARG A 88 -10.09 -5.63 9.83
C ARG A 88 -8.91 -5.55 10.81
N ILE A 89 -7.68 -5.53 10.32
CA ILE A 89 -6.48 -5.51 11.19
C ILE A 89 -5.99 -4.10 11.52
N ILE A 90 -6.54 -3.07 10.85
CA ILE A 90 -6.23 -1.68 11.19
C ILE A 90 -6.68 -1.39 12.62
N LYS A 91 -5.83 -0.72 13.41
CA LYS A 91 -6.17 -0.35 14.80
C LYS A 91 -7.06 0.90 14.83
N MET A 92 -8.33 0.76 14.47
CA MET A 92 -9.34 1.83 14.51
C MET A 92 -10.49 1.47 15.47
N ASP A 93 -11.07 2.48 16.13
CA ASP A 93 -12.14 2.28 17.13
C ASP A 93 -13.49 1.85 16.53
N ALA A 94 -13.65 1.93 15.21
CA ALA A 94 -14.90 1.70 14.48
C ALA A 94 -15.05 0.26 13.94
N ASP A 95 -14.99 -0.73 14.83
CA ASP A 95 -14.82 -2.13 14.41
C ASP A 95 -15.96 -2.72 13.55
N ILE A 96 -17.21 -2.33 13.84
CA ILE A 96 -18.41 -2.85 13.15
C ILE A 96 -18.62 -2.13 11.80
N SER A 97 -18.31 -0.83 11.73
CA SER A 97 -18.67 0.03 10.60
C SER A 97 -17.53 0.26 9.61
N ARG A 98 -16.41 -0.47 9.70
CA ARG A 98 -15.23 -0.26 8.83
C ARG A 98 -15.56 -0.27 7.34
N ASN A 99 -16.36 -1.25 6.90
CA ASN A 99 -16.77 -1.38 5.50
C ASN A 99 -17.65 -0.19 5.06
N GLU A 100 -18.49 0.31 5.95
CA GLU A 100 -19.35 1.47 5.69
C GLU A 100 -18.50 2.74 5.61
N ILE A 101 -17.54 2.91 6.52
CA ILE A 101 -16.59 4.03 6.52
C ILE A 101 -15.75 4.02 5.23
N PHE A 102 -15.22 2.87 4.82
CA PHE A 102 -14.47 2.73 3.57
C PHE A 102 -15.29 3.18 2.36
N ARG A 103 -16.56 2.73 2.27
CA ARG A 103 -17.46 3.08 1.18
C ARG A 103 -17.88 4.55 1.23
N ALA A 104 -18.16 5.07 2.43
CA ALA A 104 -18.52 6.46 2.64
C ALA A 104 -17.37 7.39 2.25
N GLU A 105 -16.14 7.07 2.63
CA GLU A 105 -14.95 7.83 2.24
C GLU A 105 -14.73 7.78 0.71
N SER A 106 -14.84 6.60 0.09
CA SER A 106 -14.69 6.47 -1.36
C SER A 106 -15.74 7.28 -2.12
N LYS A 107 -17.01 7.25 -1.66
CA LYS A 107 -18.08 8.07 -2.23
C LYS A 107 -17.82 9.56 -2.04
N PHE A 108 -17.45 9.96 -0.82
CA PHE A 108 -17.13 11.35 -0.51
C PHE A 108 -16.03 11.89 -1.43
N TRP A 109 -14.93 11.15 -1.59
CA TRP A 109 -13.85 11.59 -2.49
C TRP A 109 -14.27 11.59 -3.95
N ASN A 110 -15.08 10.63 -4.40
CA ASN A 110 -15.61 10.66 -5.76
C ASN A 110 -16.39 11.97 -6.03
N ASP A 111 -17.31 12.33 -5.14
CA ASP A 111 -18.11 13.56 -5.26
C ASP A 111 -17.25 14.84 -5.22
N ILE A 112 -16.25 14.90 -4.33
CA ILE A 112 -15.35 16.05 -4.19
C ILE A 112 -14.44 16.20 -5.41
N ILE A 113 -13.83 15.12 -5.89
CA ILE A 113 -12.90 15.16 -7.02
C ILE A 113 -13.62 15.44 -8.33
N ASP A 114 -14.83 14.92 -8.51
CA ASP A 114 -15.70 15.30 -9.62
C ASP A 114 -15.99 16.82 -9.64
N SER A 115 -16.22 17.41 -8.46
CA SER A 115 -16.33 18.87 -8.32
C SER A 115 -15.04 19.61 -8.70
N TYR A 116 -13.88 19.17 -8.22
CA TYR A 116 -12.59 19.79 -8.55
C TYR A 116 -12.27 19.71 -10.05
N ILE A 117 -12.46 18.54 -10.66
CA ILE A 117 -12.23 18.35 -12.09
C ILE A 117 -13.09 19.31 -12.92
N ARG A 118 -14.36 19.50 -12.54
CA ARG A 118 -15.24 20.45 -13.23
C ARG A 118 -14.85 21.90 -13.00
N ALA A 119 -14.59 22.30 -11.75
CA ALA A 119 -14.31 23.68 -11.38
C ALA A 119 -12.97 24.16 -11.97
N PHE A 120 -11.93 23.34 -11.85
CA PHE A 120 -10.57 23.67 -12.28
C PHE A 120 -10.21 23.13 -13.66
N ARG A 121 -11.15 22.47 -14.34
CA ARG A 121 -10.99 21.93 -15.69
C ARG A 121 -9.78 21.00 -15.83
N TRP A 122 -9.57 20.10 -14.85
CA TRP A 122 -8.40 19.21 -14.81
C TRP A 122 -8.24 18.31 -16.02
N LYS A 123 -9.32 17.98 -16.74
CA LYS A 123 -9.25 17.24 -18.01
C LYS A 123 -8.48 17.98 -19.11
N GLY A 124 -8.30 19.30 -18.98
CA GLY A 124 -7.45 20.10 -19.87
C GLY A 124 -5.97 20.13 -19.46
N PHE A 125 -5.62 19.64 -18.27
CA PHE A 125 -4.24 19.53 -17.80
C PHE A 125 -3.66 18.15 -18.13
N ASN A 126 -2.35 18.10 -18.35
CA ASN A 126 -1.61 16.85 -18.52
C ASN A 126 -0.99 16.42 -17.17
N LEU A 127 -1.85 16.09 -16.21
CA LEU A 127 -1.43 15.62 -14.88
C LEU A 127 -0.94 14.17 -14.99
N ARG A 128 0.33 13.92 -14.67
CA ARG A 128 0.92 12.56 -14.76
C ARG A 128 1.31 12.04 -13.38
N ASN A 129 1.86 12.91 -12.54
CA ASN A 129 2.32 12.57 -11.20
C ASN A 129 1.54 13.38 -10.17
N VAL A 130 0.67 12.71 -9.43
CA VAL A 130 -0.16 13.32 -8.40
C VAL A 130 0.24 12.76 -7.04
N MET A 131 0.22 13.58 -6.01
CA MET A 131 0.39 13.14 -4.62
C MET A 131 -0.89 13.44 -3.87
N ASP A 132 -1.43 12.42 -3.20
CA ASP A 132 -2.41 12.63 -2.13
C ASP A 132 -1.67 12.60 -0.80
N MET A 133 -1.58 13.76 -0.15
CA MET A 133 -0.77 13.94 1.04
C MET A 133 -1.40 13.32 2.29
N ARG A 134 -2.69 12.95 2.23
CA ARG A 134 -3.42 12.26 3.29
C ARG A 134 -4.45 11.29 2.71
N ALA A 135 -3.95 10.15 2.27
CA ALA A 135 -4.69 9.22 1.43
C ALA A 135 -5.91 8.56 2.06
N GLY A 136 -6.01 8.49 3.39
CA GLY A 136 -7.06 7.70 4.05
C GLY A 136 -7.03 6.26 3.56
N PHE A 137 -8.11 5.74 2.99
CA PHE A 137 -8.14 4.43 2.34
C PHE A 137 -7.75 4.44 0.86
N GLY A 138 -7.35 5.59 0.29
CA GLY A 138 -7.03 5.77 -1.13
C GLY A 138 -8.22 6.25 -1.97
N GLY A 139 -9.22 6.90 -1.37
CA GLY A 139 -10.43 7.34 -2.05
C GLY A 139 -10.18 8.37 -3.16
N PHE A 140 -9.20 9.26 -2.97
CA PHE A 140 -8.76 10.21 -3.99
C PHE A 140 -8.26 9.51 -5.27
N ALA A 141 -7.37 8.54 -5.13
CA ALA A 141 -6.82 7.78 -6.26
C ALA A 141 -7.91 6.97 -6.99
N ALA A 142 -8.85 6.38 -6.23
CA ALA A 142 -10.01 5.70 -6.80
C ALA A 142 -10.90 6.65 -7.59
N ALA A 143 -11.17 7.85 -7.06
CA ALA A 143 -11.96 8.87 -7.75
C ALA A 143 -11.31 9.31 -9.07
N LEU A 144 -10.00 9.56 -9.08
CA LEU A 144 -9.28 9.91 -10.31
C LEU A 144 -9.36 8.80 -11.37
N HIS A 145 -9.27 7.53 -10.95
CA HIS A 145 -9.46 6.39 -11.84
C HIS A 145 -10.88 6.36 -12.43
N ASP A 146 -11.91 6.46 -11.58
CA ASP A 146 -13.31 6.40 -12.01
C ASP A 146 -13.70 7.58 -12.92
N LEU A 147 -13.08 8.75 -12.73
CA LEU A 147 -13.34 9.98 -13.48
C LEU A 147 -12.44 10.13 -14.72
N GLU A 148 -11.67 9.08 -15.04
CA GLU A 148 -10.83 8.94 -16.23
C GLU A 148 -9.69 9.99 -16.30
N ILE A 149 -9.08 10.31 -15.16
CA ILE A 149 -7.83 11.09 -15.11
C ILE A 149 -6.67 10.11 -15.11
N ASP A 150 -6.06 9.90 -16.29
CA ASP A 150 -4.91 9.02 -16.46
C ASP A 150 -3.65 9.62 -15.82
N CYS A 151 -3.44 9.28 -14.54
CA CYS A 151 -2.31 9.74 -13.77
C CYS A 151 -1.89 8.69 -12.74
N TRP A 152 -0.63 8.78 -12.31
CA TRP A 152 -0.13 8.01 -11.19
C TRP A 152 -0.30 8.81 -9.91
N VAL A 153 -0.78 8.16 -8.85
CA VAL A 153 -1.00 8.77 -7.54
C VAL A 153 -0.07 8.15 -6.50
N MET A 154 0.80 8.96 -5.89
CA MET A 154 1.47 8.61 -4.64
C MET A 154 0.51 8.85 -3.48
N ASN A 155 0.04 7.77 -2.85
CA ASN A 155 -0.85 7.85 -1.69
C ASN A 155 -0.01 7.91 -0.41
N VAL A 156 -0.01 9.06 0.27
CA VAL A 156 0.75 9.23 1.52
C VAL A 156 -0.18 9.04 2.72
N VAL A 157 0.19 8.14 3.62
CA VAL A 157 -0.49 7.88 4.89
C VAL A 157 0.29 8.57 6.02
N PRO A 158 -0.25 9.63 6.65
CA PRO A 158 0.46 10.29 7.74
C PRO A 158 0.68 9.37 8.94
N VAL A 159 1.85 9.44 9.56
CA VAL A 159 2.19 8.63 10.75
C VAL A 159 1.35 8.97 11.98
N SER A 160 0.74 10.17 11.99
CA SER A 160 -0.17 10.62 13.04
C SER A 160 -1.57 9.96 12.97
N GLY A 161 -1.85 9.22 11.89
CA GLY A 161 -3.14 8.55 11.67
C GLY A 161 -3.08 7.03 11.78
N PHE A 162 -4.18 6.38 11.40
CA PHE A 162 -4.23 4.93 11.28
C PHE A 162 -3.37 4.46 10.10
N ASN A 163 -2.66 3.34 10.28
CA ASN A 163 -1.94 2.71 9.18
C ASN A 163 -2.91 2.04 8.21
N THR A 164 -3.34 2.80 7.20
CA THR A 164 -4.21 2.35 6.11
C THR A 164 -3.44 1.84 4.89
N LEU A 165 -2.10 1.88 4.93
CA LEU A 165 -1.25 1.52 3.81
C LEU A 165 -1.48 0.08 3.28
N PRO A 166 -1.70 -0.94 4.14
CA PRO A 166 -2.04 -2.28 3.65
C PRO A 166 -3.36 -2.33 2.87
N VAL A 167 -4.34 -1.49 3.22
CA VAL A 167 -5.62 -1.40 2.48
C VAL A 167 -5.40 -0.74 1.12
N ILE A 168 -4.57 0.30 1.04
CA ILE A 168 -4.21 0.96 -0.22
C ILE A 168 -3.56 -0.05 -1.18
N TYR A 169 -2.65 -0.89 -0.67
CA TYR A 169 -2.01 -1.95 -1.46
C TYR A 169 -3.00 -3.03 -1.92
N ASP A 170 -3.90 -3.47 -1.05
CA ASP A 170 -4.91 -4.47 -1.40
C ASP A 170 -5.94 -3.96 -2.43
N ARG A 171 -6.15 -2.64 -2.51
CA ARG A 171 -6.90 -1.99 -3.61
C ARG A 171 -6.11 -1.95 -4.93
N GLY A 172 -4.81 -2.19 -4.91
CA GLY A 172 -3.91 -2.14 -6.06
C GLY A 172 -3.28 -0.78 -6.31
N PHE A 173 -3.34 0.13 -5.35
CA PHE A 173 -2.63 1.40 -5.41
C PHE A 173 -1.25 1.29 -4.77
N ILE A 174 -0.44 2.32 -4.96
CA ILE A 174 0.87 2.46 -4.37
C ILE A 174 0.85 3.61 -3.36
N GLY A 175 1.71 3.54 -2.35
CA GLY A 175 1.72 4.52 -1.29
C GLY A 175 2.87 4.33 -0.32
N VAL A 176 2.99 5.29 0.59
CA VAL A 176 4.06 5.38 1.59
C VAL A 176 3.50 5.95 2.89
N MET A 177 4.09 5.59 4.03
CA MET A 177 3.85 6.30 5.28
C MET A 177 4.83 7.46 5.40
N HIS A 178 4.40 8.62 5.90
CA HIS A 178 5.28 9.78 6.06
C HIS A 178 4.93 10.64 7.27
N ASP A 179 5.94 11.19 7.94
CA ASP A 179 5.77 12.28 8.91
C ASP A 179 5.93 13.62 8.22
N TRP A 180 4.86 14.41 8.13
CA TRP A 180 4.90 15.73 7.52
C TRP A 180 5.70 16.77 8.33
N CYS A 181 6.16 16.43 9.54
CA CYS A 181 7.18 17.20 10.27
C CYS A 181 8.60 16.98 9.71
N GLU A 182 8.79 15.94 8.90
CA GLU A 182 10.04 15.62 8.23
C GLU A 182 9.97 15.94 6.72
N PRO A 183 11.12 16.27 6.10
CA PRO A 183 11.15 16.51 4.65
C PRO A 183 10.76 15.25 3.89
N PHE A 184 9.80 15.39 2.96
CA PHE A 184 9.42 14.31 2.06
C PHE A 184 10.42 14.25 0.90
N ASP A 185 11.17 13.15 0.77
CA ASP A 185 12.05 12.97 -0.38
C ASP A 185 11.22 12.75 -1.65
N THR A 186 11.31 13.71 -2.56
CA THR A 186 10.62 13.63 -3.85
C THR A 186 11.52 13.07 -4.93
N TYR A 187 12.85 13.05 -4.77
CA TYR A 187 13.77 12.64 -5.83
C TYR A 187 13.68 11.14 -6.15
N PRO A 188 13.67 10.71 -7.43
CA PRO A 188 13.82 11.50 -8.67
C PRO A 188 12.49 11.97 -9.29
N ARG A 189 11.39 12.00 -8.55
CA ARG A 189 10.04 12.32 -9.04
C ARG A 189 9.66 13.78 -8.76
N THR A 190 8.89 14.35 -9.67
CA THR A 190 8.21 15.64 -9.50
C THR A 190 6.71 15.40 -9.55
N TYR A 191 5.93 16.20 -8.81
CA TYR A 191 4.47 16.10 -8.77
C TYR A 191 3.84 17.30 -9.47
N ASP A 192 2.92 17.03 -10.40
CA ASP A 192 2.17 18.04 -11.14
C ASP A 192 1.02 18.60 -10.29
N LEU A 193 0.51 17.80 -9.35
CA LEU A 193 -0.54 18.18 -8.42
C LEU A 193 -0.31 17.57 -7.03
N LEU A 194 -0.46 18.41 -6.01
CA LEU A 194 -0.48 18.00 -4.61
C LEU A 194 -1.90 18.21 -4.07
N HIS A 195 -2.51 17.14 -3.57
CA HIS A 195 -3.78 17.17 -2.88
C HIS A 195 -3.53 17.11 -1.37
N ALA A 196 -3.92 18.18 -0.66
CA ALA A 196 -3.73 18.31 0.78
C ALA A 196 -5.05 18.68 1.46
N ALA A 197 -5.79 17.67 1.91
CA ALA A 197 -7.07 17.87 2.59
C ALA A 197 -7.03 17.33 4.01
N GLY A 198 -7.35 18.19 4.98
CA GLY A 198 -7.28 17.84 6.42
C GLY A 198 -5.88 17.42 6.87
N LEU A 199 -4.84 18.00 6.25
CA LEU A 199 -3.44 17.63 6.51
C LEU A 199 -2.96 18.13 7.88
N PHE A 200 -3.37 19.34 8.26
CA PHE A 200 -3.06 19.97 9.54
C PHE A 200 -4.35 20.16 10.32
N TYR A 201 -4.32 19.85 11.61
CA TYR A 201 -5.40 20.05 12.57
C TYR A 201 -4.85 20.64 13.87
#